data_AF-A0A1Z9HCW1-F1
#
_entry.id   AF-A0A1Z9HCW1-F1
#
_cell.length_a   1.000
_cell.length_b   1.000
_cell.length_c   1.000
_cell.angle_alpha   90.00
_cell.angle_beta   90.00
_cell.angle_gamma   90.00
#
_symmetry.space_group_name_H-M   'P 1'
#
loop_
_entity.id
_entity.type
_entity.pdbx_description
1 polymer ?
#
loop_
_entity_poly.entity_id
_entity_poly.type
_entity_poly.pdbx_seq_one_letter_code
_entity_poly.pdbx_strand_id
1 'polypeptide(L)'
;MITEQEYYKLKEYYDHQRLREYNREKIYNEIKEFLDRVDKMTKEEGDENPLENSLDTMFEKAWAEMQEKDWDFPIPVGWKPEDKKWRLWNE
;
A
#
# COMPACT_ATOMS: atom_id res chain seq x y z
N MET A 1 -14.78 2.96 -8.55
CA MET A 1 -15.61 1.97 -7.86
C MET A 1 -16.09 1.01 -8.92
N ILE A 2 -15.96 -0.28 -8.65
CA ILE A 2 -16.22 -1.37 -9.57
C ILE A 2 -17.66 -1.83 -9.34
N THR A 3 -18.45 -1.92 -10.41
CA THR A 3 -19.83 -2.43 -10.29
C THR A 3 -19.85 -3.96 -10.13
N GLU A 4 -20.91 -4.50 -9.54
CA GLU A 4 -21.05 -5.96 -9.34
C GLU A 4 -20.92 -6.75 -10.66
N GLN A 5 -21.64 -6.30 -11.69
CA GLN A 5 -21.64 -6.95 -13.00
C GLN A 5 -20.25 -6.90 -13.65
N GLU A 6 -19.57 -5.77 -13.56
CA GLU A 6 -18.23 -5.58 -14.11
C GLU A 6 -17.19 -6.43 -13.37
N TYR A 7 -17.26 -6.48 -12.04
CA TYR A 7 -16.38 -7.31 -11.21
C TYR A 7 -16.48 -8.77 -11.61
N TYR A 8 -17.69 -9.35 -11.66
CA TYR A 8 -17.84 -10.77 -12.01
C TYR A 8 -17.51 -11.08 -13.47
N LYS A 9 -17.68 -10.11 -14.38
CA LYS A 9 -17.28 -10.26 -15.78
C LYS A 9 -15.75 -10.34 -15.95
N LEU A 10 -14.99 -9.62 -15.11
CA LEU A 10 -13.53 -9.51 -15.18
C LEU A 10 -12.88 -9.90 -13.85
N LYS A 11 -13.39 -10.96 -13.21
CA LYS A 11 -13.07 -11.29 -11.81
C LYS A 11 -11.57 -11.44 -11.58
N GLU A 12 -10.91 -12.26 -12.39
CA GLU A 12 -9.47 -12.51 -12.27
C GLU A 12 -8.63 -11.23 -12.43
N TYR A 13 -9.03 -10.35 -13.35
CA TYR A 13 -8.39 -9.05 -13.53
C TYR A 13 -8.53 -8.18 -12.28
N TYR A 14 -9.75 -8.03 -11.75
CA TYR A 14 -9.94 -7.19 -10.56
C TYR A 14 -9.32 -7.78 -9.31
N ASP A 15 -9.35 -9.11 -9.15
CA ASP A 15 -8.66 -9.79 -8.05
C ASP A 15 -7.15 -9.52 -8.11
N HIS A 16 -6.54 -9.62 -9.29
CA HIS A 16 -5.13 -9.29 -9.48
C HIS A 16 -4.82 -7.82 -9.22
N GLN A 17 -5.62 -6.89 -9.76
CA GLN A 17 -5.43 -5.46 -9.54
C GLN A 17 -5.58 -5.08 -8.06
N ARG A 18 -6.56 -5.66 -7.37
CA ARG A 18 -6.78 -5.45 -5.93
C ARG A 18 -5.66 -6.05 -5.09
N LEU A 19 -5.13 -7.22 -5.47
CA LEU A 19 -3.96 -7.81 -4.81
C LEU A 19 -2.72 -6.92 -4.93
N ARG A 20 -2.49 -6.40 -6.14
CA ARG A 20 -1.41 -5.44 -6.40
C ARG A 20 -1.58 -4.17 -5.57
N GLU A 21 -2.79 -3.59 -5.53
CA GLU A 21 -3.04 -2.38 -4.74
C GLU A 21 -2.87 -2.63 -3.24
N TYR A 22 -3.37 -3.74 -2.72
CA TYR A 22 -3.18 -4.12 -1.32
C TYR A 22 -1.70 -4.14 -0.93
N ASN A 23 -0.87 -4.82 -1.72
CA ASN A 23 0.57 -4.93 -1.46
C ASN A 23 1.27 -3.58 -1.61
N ARG A 24 0.85 -2.77 -2.58
CA ARG A 24 1.36 -1.41 -2.78
C ARG A 24 1.06 -0.52 -1.56
N GLU A 25 -0.18 -0.51 -1.08
CA GLU A 25 -0.60 0.23 0.12
C GLU A 25 0.11 -0.27 1.37
N LYS A 26 0.27 -1.59 1.51
CA LYS A 26 0.97 -2.20 2.65
C LYS A 26 2.40 -1.67 2.77
N ILE A 27 3.19 -1.75 1.69
CA ILE A 27 4.58 -1.29 1.68
C ILE A 27 4.67 0.21 1.98
N TYR A 28 3.80 1.00 1.35
CA TYR A 28 3.75 2.44 1.60
C TYR A 28 3.52 2.74 3.10
N ASN A 29 2.55 2.05 3.71
CA ASN A 29 2.22 2.23 5.12
C ASN A 29 3.33 1.74 6.06
N GLU A 30 3.97 0.62 5.78
CA GLU A 30 5.10 0.13 6.58
C GLU A 30 6.29 1.09 6.58
N ILE A 31 6.61 1.67 5.41
CA ILE A 31 7.67 2.69 5.29
C ILE A 31 7.26 3.97 6.03
N LYS A 32 6.02 4.42 5.84
CA LYS A 32 5.50 5.59 6.53
C LYS A 32 5.57 5.43 8.05
N GLU A 33 5.12 4.29 8.59
CA GLU A 33 5.21 4.00 10.03
C GLU A 33 6.66 3.96 10.53
N PHE A 34 7.60 3.44 9.73
CA PHE A 34 9.01 3.50 10.06
C PHE A 34 9.53 4.94 10.13
N LEU A 35 9.21 5.76 9.14
CA LEU A 35 9.63 7.18 9.10
C LEU A 35 9.01 8.00 10.23
N ASP A 36 7.73 7.76 10.55
CA ASP A 36 7.05 8.41 11.68
C ASP A 36 7.73 8.05 13.02
N ARG A 37 8.22 6.81 13.18
CA ARG A 37 9.00 6.41 14.36
C ARG A 37 10.35 7.11 14.42
N VAL A 38 11.06 7.22 13.30
CA VAL A 38 12.36 7.92 13.22
C VAL A 38 12.17 9.40 13.55
N ASP A 39 11.19 10.07 12.94
CA ASP A 39 10.88 11.47 13.18
C ASP A 39 10.56 11.75 14.66
N LYS A 40 9.82 10.86 15.31
CA LYS A 40 9.55 10.95 16.75
C LYS A 40 10.84 10.86 17.57
N MET A 41 11.72 9.89 17.27
CA MET A 41 12.97 9.72 18.01
C MET A 41 13.90 10.93 17.85
N THR A 42 14.10 11.42 16.62
CA THR A 42 14.99 12.56 16.37
C THR A 42 14.46 13.84 17.01
N LYS A 43 13.13 14.05 17.01
CA LYS A 43 12.50 15.17 17.73
C LYS A 43 12.69 15.11 19.25
N GLU A 44 12.66 13.91 19.83
CA GLU A 44 12.91 13.71 21.27
C GLU A 44 14.38 13.96 21.64
N GLU A 45 15.31 13.61 20.76
CA GLU A 45 16.76 13.79 20.94
C GLU A 45 17.23 15.21 20.59
N GLY A 46 16.43 15.97 19.83
CA GLY A 46 16.76 17.33 19.37
C GLY A 46 17.64 17.37 18.13
N ASP A 47 17.77 16.25 17.43
CA ASP A 47 18.59 16.07 16.24
C ASP A 47 17.78 16.31 14.95
N GLU A 48 18.49 16.67 13.88
CA GLU A 48 17.91 16.77 12.54
C GLU A 48 17.57 15.37 12.01
N ASN A 49 16.38 15.20 11.42
CA ASN A 49 15.96 13.93 10.86
C ASN A 49 16.57 13.74 9.45
N PRO A 50 17.55 12.84 9.26
CA PRO A 50 18.19 12.67 7.96
C PRO A 50 17.28 12.00 6.90
N LEU A 51 16.13 11.47 7.32
CA LEU A 51 15.16 10.81 6.47
C LEU A 51 13.88 11.64 6.27
N GLU A 52 13.88 12.91 6.67
CA GLU A 52 12.76 13.80 6.41
C GLU A 52 12.45 13.85 4.90
N ASN A 53 11.17 13.77 4.54
CA ASN A 53 10.70 13.75 3.15
C ASN A 53 11.20 12.58 2.28
N SER A 54 11.70 11.48 2.87
CA SER A 54 12.20 10.32 2.12
C SER A 54 11.13 9.29 1.72
N LEU A 55 9.88 9.47 2.16
CA LEU A 55 8.79 8.49 1.99
C LEU A 55 8.62 8.03 0.55
N ASP A 56 8.40 8.96 -0.39
CA ASP A 56 8.16 8.61 -1.79
C ASP A 56 9.36 7.90 -2.42
N THR A 57 10.58 8.38 -2.15
CA THR A 57 11.80 7.77 -2.69
C THR A 57 12.05 6.35 -2.14
N MET A 58 11.82 6.14 -0.84
CA MET A 58 11.93 4.82 -0.22
C MET A 58 10.87 3.87 -0.75
N PHE A 59 9.63 4.35 -0.86
CA PHE A 59 8.52 3.58 -1.41
C PHE A 59 8.76 3.18 -2.86
N GLU A 60 9.17 4.11 -3.74
CA GLU A 60 9.43 3.82 -5.15
C GLU A 60 10.52 2.75 -5.32
N LYS A 61 11.60 2.84 -4.53
CA LYS A 61 12.67 1.83 -4.55
C LYS A 61 12.18 0.46 -4.09
N ALA A 62 11.52 0.42 -2.92
CA ALA A 62 10.99 -0.83 -2.38
C ALA A 62 9.98 -1.47 -3.36
N TRP A 63 9.07 -0.68 -3.91
CA TRP A 63 8.06 -1.16 -4.85
C TRP A 63 8.66 -1.63 -6.19
N ALA A 64 9.72 -0.97 -6.68
CA ALA A 64 10.38 -1.36 -7.92
C ALA A 64 11.10 -2.72 -7.81
N GLU A 65 11.52 -3.11 -6.61
CA GLU A 65 12.18 -4.41 -6.35
C GLU A 65 11.19 -5.55 -6.13
N MET A 66 9.93 -5.24 -5.79
CA MET A 66 8.89 -6.24 -5.53
C MET A 66 8.45 -6.98 -6.79
N GLN A 67 8.38 -8.31 -6.69
CA GLN A 67 7.78 -9.17 -7.71
C GLN A 67 6.47 -9.77 -7.20
N GLU A 68 5.61 -10.26 -8.12
CA GLU A 68 4.31 -10.83 -7.74
C GLU A 68 4.43 -12.02 -6.78
N LYS A 69 5.54 -12.77 -6.84
CA LYS A 69 5.82 -13.89 -5.95
C LYS A 69 6.07 -13.44 -4.49
N ASP A 70 6.44 -12.18 -4.30
CA ASP A 70 6.75 -11.59 -3.00
C ASP A 70 5.50 -10.93 -2.38
N TRP A 71 4.40 -10.84 -3.14
CA TRP A 71 3.14 -10.28 -2.68
C TRP A 71 2.48 -11.17 -1.64
N ASP A 72 1.99 -10.53 -0.58
CA ASP A 72 1.16 -11.17 0.42
C ASP A 72 -0.19 -11.55 -0.17
N PHE A 73 -0.51 -12.84 -0.04
CA PHE A 73 -1.76 -13.44 -0.44
C PHE A 73 -2.18 -14.52 0.60
N PRO A 74 -3.47 -14.60 0.99
CA PRO A 74 -4.60 -13.82 0.46
C PRO A 74 -4.68 -12.40 1.03
N ILE A 75 -5.40 -11.52 0.32
CA ILE A 75 -5.77 -10.19 0.84
C ILE A 75 -6.56 -10.40 2.15
N PRO A 76 -6.21 -9.70 3.25
CA PRO A 76 -6.92 -9.83 4.52
C PRO A 76 -8.42 -9.49 4.41
N VAL A 77 -9.23 -10.26 5.14
CA VAL A 77 -10.68 -10.01 5.22
C VAL A 77 -10.92 -8.63 5.84
N GLY A 78 -11.76 -7.83 5.18
CA GLY A 78 -12.12 -6.49 5.64
C GLY A 78 -11.17 -5.37 5.18
N TRP A 79 -10.07 -5.69 4.48
CA TRP A 79 -9.29 -4.66 3.80
C TRP A 79 -10.15 -3.96 2.74
N LYS A 80 -10.02 -2.63 2.68
CA LYS A 80 -10.67 -1.78 1.69
C LYS A 80 -9.60 -0.86 1.09
N PRO A 81 -9.48 -0.77 -0.24
CA PRO A 81 -8.49 0.09 -0.86
C PRO A 81 -8.77 1.56 -0.57
N GLU A 82 -7.70 2.32 -0.35
CA GLU A 82 -7.75 3.76 -0.22
C GLU A 82 -8.22 4.40 -1.52
N ASP A 83 -7.66 3.96 -2.65
CA ASP A 83 -8.10 4.40 -3.99
C ASP A 83 -9.49 3.84 -4.32
N LYS A 84 -10.46 4.76 -4.38
CA LYS A 84 -11.87 4.49 -4.69
C LYS A 84 -12.09 3.80 -6.03
N LYS A 85 -11.16 3.86 -6.97
CA LYS A 85 -11.31 3.19 -8.26
C LYS A 85 -11.34 1.66 -8.09
N TRP A 86 -10.62 1.14 -7.10
CA TRP A 86 -10.48 -0.29 -6.82
C TRP A 86 -11.51 -0.85 -5.84
N ARG A 87 -12.31 0.00 -5.20
CA ARG A 87 -13.39 -0.44 -4.31
C ARG A 87 -14.47 -1.20 -5.06
N LEU A 88 -14.98 -2.26 -4.46
CA LEU A 88 -16.19 -2.95 -4.91
C LEU A 88 -17.43 -2.10 -4.62
N TRP A 89 -18.54 -2.47 -5.25
CA TRP A 89 -19.83 -1.79 -5.13
C TRP A 89 -20.42 -1.79 -3.71
N ASN A 90 -19.94 -2.67 -2.84
CA ASN A 90 -20.41 -2.85 -1.46
C ASN A 90 -19.40 -2.37 -0.40
N GLU A 91 -18.35 -1.63 -0.79
CA GLU A 91 -17.26 -1.17 0.10
C GLU A 91 -17.27 0.32 0.45
#